data_AF-A0ABD5YKX7-F1
#
_entry.id   AF-A0ABD5YKX7-F1
#
_cell.length_a   1.000
_cell.length_b   1.000
_cell.length_c   1.000
_cell.angle_alpha   90.00
_cell.angle_beta   90.00
_cell.angle_gamma   90.00
#
_symmetry.space_group_name_H-M   'P 1'
#
loop_
_entity.id
_entity.type
_entity.pdbx_description
1 polymer ?
#
loop_
_entity_poly.entity_id
_entity_poly.type
_entity_poly.pdbx_seq_one_letter_code
_entity_poly.pdbx_strand_id
1 'polypeptide(L)' 'MPTDLTLFDYVCSSADAFVILLALESLAGIVSLVIIVGSSSGTATHAIAVLNLVGVSVLGSGTAAILLKCYRIR' A
#
# COMPACT_ATOMS: atom_id res chain seq x y z
N MET A 1 -16.94 6.95 -31.91
CA MET A 1 -16.54 7.37 -30.54
C MET A 1 -15.87 6.16 -29.92
N PRO A 2 -14.57 6.19 -29.61
CA PRO A 2 -13.91 4.99 -29.08
C PRO A 2 -14.47 4.71 -27.69
N THR A 3 -15.10 3.56 -27.55
CA THR A 3 -15.67 2.99 -26.32
C THR A 3 -14.64 2.09 -25.65
N ASP A 4 -13.46 2.63 -25.34
CA ASP A 4 -12.44 1.94 -24.56
C ASP A 4 -12.18 2.75 -23.29
N LEU A 5 -13.19 2.83 -22.40
CA LEU A 5 -12.91 3.10 -20.99
C LEU A 5 -12.18 1.86 -20.48
N THR A 6 -10.85 1.91 -20.49
CA THR A 6 -10.06 0.81 -19.98
C THR A 6 -10.34 0.67 -18.48
N LEU A 7 -10.24 -0.55 -17.92
CA LEU A 7 -10.34 -0.77 -16.47
C LEU A 7 -9.44 0.20 -15.68
N PHE A 8 -8.33 0.62 -16.27
CA PHE A 8 -7.42 1.62 -15.72
C PHE A 8 -8.03 3.02 -15.61
N ASP A 9 -8.83 3.48 -16.57
CA ASP A 9 -9.52 4.78 -16.47
C ASP A 9 -10.51 4.81 -15.32
N TYR A 10 -11.23 3.69 -15.09
CA TYR A 10 -12.13 3.55 -13.96
C TYR A 10 -11.38 3.55 -12.61
N VAL A 11 -10.27 2.80 -12.54
CA VAL A 11 -9.39 2.77 -11.36
C VAL A 11 -8.78 4.14 -11.08
N CYS A 12 -8.31 4.85 -12.11
CA CYS A 12 -7.74 6.18 -11.99
C CYS A 12 -8.78 7.25 -11.63
N SER A 13 -10.04 7.09 -12.03
CA SER A 13 -11.14 7.93 -11.55
C SER A 13 -11.35 7.79 -10.03
N SER A 14 -10.93 6.68 -9.44
CA SER A 14 -10.96 6.42 -7.99
C SER A 14 -9.58 6.57 -7.32
N ALA A 15 -8.63 7.27 -7.95
CA ALA A 15 -7.26 7.42 -7.45
C ALA A 15 -7.18 7.98 -6.02
N ASP A 16 -8.13 8.84 -5.61
CA ASP A 16 -8.20 9.40 -4.25
C ASP A 16 -8.31 8.31 -3.17
N ALA A 17 -9.12 7.28 -3.43
CA ALA A 17 -9.24 6.14 -2.53
C ALA A 17 -7.91 5.37 -2.39
N PHE A 18 -7.17 5.20 -3.49
CA PHE A 18 -5.85 4.56 -3.47
C PHE A 18 -4.79 5.41 -2.76
N VAL A 19 -4.88 6.75 -2.82
CA VAL A 19 -3.99 7.63 -2.03
C VAL A 19 -4.23 7.45 -0.54
N ILE A 20 -5.50 7.43 -0.11
CA ILE A 20 -5.85 7.17 1.29
C ILE A 20 -5.39 5.78 1.71
N LEU A 21 -5.56 4.77 0.84
CA LEU A 21 -5.12 3.41 1.09
C LEU A 21 -3.60 3.36 1.30
N LEU A 22 -2.81 3.98 0.40
CA LEU A 22 -1.36 4.06 0.52
C LEU A 22 -0.92 4.78 1.80
N ALA A 23 -1.65 5.82 2.23
CA ALA A 23 -1.39 6.50 3.49
C ALA A 23 -1.61 5.57 4.69
N LEU A 24 -2.72 4.82 4.73
CA LEU A 24 -2.97 3.83 5.79
C LEU A 24 -1.90 2.73 5.80
N GLU A 25 -1.51 2.23 4.63
CA GLU A 25 -0.44 1.25 4.48
C GLU A 25 0.86 1.77 5.07
N SER A 26 1.26 2.99 4.70
CA SER A 26 2.48 3.61 5.24
C SER A 26 2.44 3.75 6.76
N LEU A 27 1.29 4.13 7.33
CA LEU A 27 1.09 4.24 8.77
C LEU A 27 1.20 2.87 9.46
N ALA A 28 0.56 1.84 8.90
CA ALA A 28 0.66 0.46 9.40
C ALA A 28 2.09 -0.08 9.33
N GLY A 29 2.84 0.27 8.28
CA GLY A 29 4.26 -0.04 8.15
C GLY A 29 5.10 0.61 9.23
N ILE A 30 4.90 1.90 9.50
CA ILE A 30 5.59 2.63 10.58
C ILE A 30 5.30 2.00 11.94
N VAL A 31 4.03 1.72 12.24
CA VAL A 31 3.63 1.06 13.50
C VAL A 31 4.31 -0.31 13.63
N SER A 32 4.32 -1.10 12.55
CA SER A 32 5.00 -2.40 12.55
C SER A 32 6.50 -2.27 12.80
N LEU A 33 7.15 -1.26 12.21
CA LEU A 33 8.56 -0.97 12.44
C LEU A 33 8.84 -0.61 13.90
N VAL A 34 8.00 0.23 14.51
CA VAL A 34 8.10 0.60 15.93
C VAL A 34 7.96 -0.64 16.82
N ILE A 35 7.03 -1.54 16.50
CA ILE A 35 6.85 -2.80 17.23
C ILE A 35 8.09 -3.70 17.07
N ILE A 36 8.65 -3.82 15.87
CA ILE A 36 9.87 -4.62 15.63
C ILE A 36 11.03 -4.11 16.48
N VAL A 37 11.26 -2.79 16.50
CA VAL A 37 12.35 -2.17 17.27
C VAL A 37 12.12 -2.27 18.78
N GLY A 38 10.85 -2.19 19.22
CA GLY A 38 10.49 -2.25 20.64
C GLY A 38 10.29 -3.65 21.21
N SER A 39 10.29 -4.70 20.37
CA SER A 39 10.01 -6.08 20.80
C SER A 39 11.24 -6.98 20.71
N SER A 40 11.37 -7.91 21.65
CA SER A 40 12.42 -8.94 21.58
C SER A 40 12.18 -9.90 20.42
N SER A 41 13.25 -10.17 19.67
CA SER A 41 13.30 -11.20 18.63
C SER A 41 12.98 -12.57 19.25
N GLY A 42 11.89 -13.20 18.79
CA GLY A 42 11.41 -14.49 19.32
C GLY A 42 10.02 -14.44 19.95
N THR A 43 9.45 -13.25 20.14
CA THR A 43 8.04 -13.11 20.55
C THR A 43 7.10 -13.25 19.35
N ALA A 44 5.89 -13.78 19.58
CA ALA A 44 4.85 -13.84 18.55
C ALA A 44 4.54 -12.44 17.98
N THR A 45 4.54 -11.41 18.84
CA THR A 45 4.35 -10.01 18.45
C THR A 45 5.39 -9.53 17.44
N HIS A 46 6.66 -9.89 17.64
CA HIS A 46 7.74 -9.55 16.70
C HIS A 46 7.52 -10.23 15.34
N ALA A 47 7.18 -11.52 15.33
CA ALA A 47 6.91 -12.26 14.10
C ALA A 47 5.71 -11.68 13.33
N ILE A 48 4.63 -11.35 14.03
CA ILE A 48 3.43 -10.72 13.42
C ILE A 48 3.79 -9.34 12.85
N ALA A 49 4.58 -8.54 13.57
CA ALA A 49 4.98 -7.22 13.10
C ALA A 49 5.85 -7.30 11.84
N VAL A 50 6.78 -8.27 11.76
CA VAL A 50 7.56 -8.52 10.54
C VAL A 50 6.65 -8.95 9.40
N LEU A 51 5.70 -9.85 9.64
CA LEU A 51 4.75 -10.29 8.62
C LEU A 51 3.91 -9.13 8.09
N ASN A 52 3.49 -8.24 9.00
CA ASN A 52 2.70 -7.06 8.66
C ASN A 52 3.52 -6.04 7.86
N LEU A 53 4.79 -5.86 8.21
CA LEU A 53 5.73 -5.02 7.44
C LEU A 53 5.87 -5.54 6.00
N VAL A 54 6.02 -6.85 5.82
CA VAL A 54 6.10 -7.48 4.49
C VAL A 54 4.79 -7.30 3.72
N GLY A 55 3.65 -7.55 4.37
CA GLY A 55 2.33 -7.38 3.76
C GLY A 55 2.09 -5.95 3.27
N VAL A 56 2.35 -4.96 4.13
CA VAL A 56 2.28 -3.53 3.79
C VAL A 56 3.22 -3.16 2.65
N SER A 57 4.41 -3.76 2.59
CA SER A 57 5.37 -3.48 1.52
C SER A 57 4.85 -3.96 0.16
N VAL A 58 4.28 -5.17 0.12
CA VAL A 58 3.74 -5.77 -1.11
C VAL A 58 2.52 -4.99 -1.57
N LEU A 59 1.54 -4.80 -0.69
CA LEU A 59 0.31 -4.09 -1.01
C LEU A 59 0.62 -2.63 -1.40
N GLY A 60 1.45 -1.94 -0.62
CA GLY A 60 1.81 -0.54 -0.85
C GLY A 60 2.58 -0.34 -2.15
N SER A 61 3.44 -1.29 -2.55
CA SER A 61 4.11 -1.25 -3.85
C SER A 61 3.12 -1.37 -5.02
N GLY A 62 2.07 -2.18 -4.87
CA GLY A 62 0.99 -2.31 -5.85
C GLY A 62 0.15 -1.04 -5.94
N THR A 63 -0.27 -0.50 -4.79
CA THR A 63 -1.02 0.75 -4.68
C THR A 63 -0.23 1.92 -5.31
N ALA A 64 1.07 2.02 -4.99
CA ALA A 64 1.96 3.03 -5.55
C ALA A 64 2.15 2.87 -7.06
N ALA A 65 2.27 1.64 -7.58
CA ALA A 65 2.40 1.38 -9.01
C ALA A 65 1.15 1.81 -9.80
N ILE A 66 -0.05 1.57 -9.24
CA ILE A 66 -1.32 2.00 -9.82
C ILE A 66 -1.38 3.54 -9.84
N LEU A 67 -1.07 4.18 -8.72
CA LEU A 67 -1.04 5.65 -8.62
C LEU A 67 -0.02 6.27 -9.59
N LEU A 68 1.16 5.68 -9.73
CA LEU A 68 2.18 6.12 -10.69
C LEU A 68 1.69 6.01 -12.14
N LYS A 69 1.00 4.92 -12.48
CA LYS A 69 0.38 4.75 -13.79
C LYS A 69 -0.68 5.83 -14.04
N CYS A 70 -1.58 6.06 -13.08
CA CYS A 70 -2.61 7.10 -13.19
C CYS A 70 -2.02 8.51 -13.32
N TYR A 71 -0.98 8.82 -12.54
CA TYR A 71 -0.28 10.10 -12.63
C TYR A 71 0.40 10.30 -13.99
N ARG A 72 0.95 9.23 -14.60
CA ARG A 72 1.60 9.32 -15.91
C ARG A 72 0.64 9.44 -17.10
N ILE A 73 -0.61 9.00 -16.94
CA ILE A 73 -1.65 9.06 -17.99
C ILE A 73 -2.32 10.43 -18.01
N ARG A 74 -2.35 11.12 -16.87
CA ARG A 74 -2.91 12.46 -16.70
C ARG A 74 -1.95 13.55 -17.19
#